data_AF-A0A7J6UXQ5-F1
#
_entry.id   AF-A0A7J6UXQ5-F1
#
_cell.length_a   1.000
_cell.length_b   1.000
_cell.length_c   1.000
_cell.angle_alpha   90.00
_cell.angle_beta   90.00
_cell.angle_gamma   90.00
#
_symmetry.space_group_name_H-M   'P 1'
#
loop_
_entity.id
_entity.type
_entity.pdbx_description
1 polymer ?
#
loop_
_entity_poly.entity_id
_entity_poly.type
_entity_poly.pdbx_seq_one_letter_code
_entity_poly.pdbx_strand_id
1 'polypeptide(L)'
;MDAVILMNEKRKKKHLRHNYTTTLSFSASLPNDVQGIYADSLCAVKYSMDPLVDLKESIIEMVKNVGVRNWEDMEELIYCYVVLNSTEIHGFIVEAFLSLCSS
;
A
#
# COMPACT_ATOMS: atom_id res chain seq x y z
N MET A 1 3.70 -5.05 13.89
CA MET A 1 2.46 -5.66 13.35
C MET A 1 2.67 -5.95 11.89
N ASP A 2 2.07 -7.01 11.37
CA ASP A 2 2.15 -7.30 9.94
C ASP A 2 1.15 -6.41 9.20
N ALA A 3 1.66 -5.62 8.25
CA ALA A 3 0.85 -4.78 7.39
C ALA A 3 1.18 -5.11 5.92
N VAL A 4 0.14 -5.30 5.11
CA VAL A 4 0.28 -5.36 3.65
C VAL A 4 0.33 -3.94 3.11
N ILE A 5 1.46 -3.63 2.47
CA ILE A 5 1.67 -2.41 1.71
C ILE A 5 1.63 -2.72 0.21
N LEU A 6 1.19 -1.74 -0.59
CA LEU A 6 1.18 -1.82 -2.04
C LEU A 6 2.41 -1.10 -2.61
N MET A 7 2.98 -1.67 -3.66
CA MET A 7 4.18 -1.15 -4.31
C MET A 7 4.04 -1.23 -5.83
N ASN A 8 4.62 -0.28 -6.56
CA ASN A 8 4.71 -0.38 -8.02
C ASN A 8 5.88 -1.30 -8.43
N GLU A 9 5.64 -2.23 -9.37
CA GLU A 9 6.66 -3.17 -9.88
C GLU A 9 7.96 -2.48 -10.34
N LYS A 10 7.87 -1.32 -10.99
CA LYS A 10 9.01 -0.60 -11.60
C LYS A 10 10.05 -0.13 -10.58
N ARG A 11 9.73 -0.10 -9.28
CA ARG A 11 10.65 0.33 -8.21
C ARG A 11 11.04 -0.72 -7.18
N LYS A 12 10.75 -2.00 -7.41
CA LYS A 12 11.32 -3.15 -6.67
C LYS A 12 12.82 -2.96 -6.39
N LYS A 13 13.58 -2.45 -7.38
CA LYS A 13 15.05 -2.23 -7.33
C LYS A 13 15.53 -1.03 -6.49
N LYS A 14 14.71 0.00 -6.24
CA LYS A 14 15.14 1.21 -5.49
C LYS A 14 14.88 1.07 -3.99
N HIS A 15 13.77 0.42 -3.59
CA HIS A 15 13.48 0.08 -2.19
C HIS A 15 14.38 -1.04 -1.64
N LEU A 16 14.90 -1.93 -2.50
CA LEU A 16 15.94 -2.91 -2.15
C LEU A 16 17.28 -2.28 -1.69
N ARG A 17 17.51 -0.97 -1.91
CA ARG A 17 18.73 -0.26 -1.48
C ARG A 17 18.64 0.35 -0.09
N HIS A 18 17.45 0.39 0.53
CA HIS A 18 17.21 0.99 1.83
C HIS A 18 16.72 -0.10 2.82
N ASN A 19 17.53 -1.13 3.09
CA ASN A 19 17.38 -2.11 4.19
C ASN A 19 16.00 -2.79 4.47
N TYR A 20 14.98 -2.68 3.62
CA TYR A 20 13.67 -3.34 3.85
C TYR A 20 13.65 -4.83 3.49
N THR A 21 14.70 -5.36 2.87
CA THR A 21 14.71 -6.71 2.28
C THR A 21 14.50 -7.84 3.28
N THR A 22 14.88 -7.63 4.55
CA THR A 22 14.76 -8.65 5.60
C THR A 22 13.37 -8.66 6.27
N THR A 23 12.57 -7.60 6.09
CA THR A 23 11.25 -7.44 6.74
C THR A 23 10.08 -7.54 5.79
N LEU A 24 10.31 -7.74 4.49
CA LEU A 24 9.28 -7.82 3.46
C LEU A 24 9.11 -9.25 2.94
N SER A 25 7.86 -9.72 2.89
CA SER A 25 7.43 -10.94 2.20
C SER A 25 6.47 -10.57 1.07
N PHE A 26 6.58 -11.24 -0.08
CA PHE A 26 5.65 -11.07 -1.21
C PHE A 26 4.62 -12.21 -1.28
N SER A 27 4.13 -12.64 -0.11
CA SER A 27 3.16 -13.73 0.02
C SER A 27 1.70 -13.28 -0.18
N ALA A 28 1.46 -11.98 -0.33
CA ALA A 28 0.15 -11.41 -0.62
C ALA A 28 -0.01 -11.16 -2.13
N SER A 29 -1.24 -11.11 -2.59
CA SER A 29 -1.60 -10.81 -3.97
C SER A 29 -2.83 -9.91 -3.99
N LEU A 30 -3.00 -9.13 -5.05
CA LEU A 30 -4.16 -8.26 -5.19
C LEU A 30 -5.46 -9.09 -5.18
N PRO A 31 -6.57 -8.54 -4.65
CA PRO A 31 -7.88 -9.13 -4.82
C PRO A 31 -8.21 -9.37 -6.30
N ASN A 32 -8.91 -10.46 -6.61
CA ASN A 32 -9.18 -10.88 -8.00
C ASN A 32 -10.08 -9.91 -8.78
N ASP A 33 -10.84 -9.10 -8.07
CA ASP A 33 -11.76 -8.09 -8.58
C ASP A 33 -11.09 -6.74 -8.84
N VAL A 34 -9.85 -6.56 -8.39
CA VAL A 34 -9.06 -5.35 -8.65
C VAL A 34 -8.44 -5.42 -10.04
N GLN A 35 -8.74 -4.43 -10.88
CA GLN A 35 -8.27 -4.38 -12.28
C GLN A 35 -7.74 -2.99 -12.65
N GLY A 36 -7.35 -2.82 -13.92
CA GLY A 36 -6.96 -1.51 -14.45
C GLY A 36 -5.58 -1.06 -13.96
N ILE A 37 -5.51 0.12 -13.35
CA ILE A 37 -4.23 0.80 -13.06
C ILE A 37 -3.37 0.06 -12.05
N TYR A 38 -3.97 -0.82 -11.23
CA TYR A 38 -3.27 -1.58 -10.20
C TYR A 38 -2.69 -2.92 -10.68
N ALA A 39 -2.98 -3.36 -11.90
CA ALA A 39 -2.61 -4.71 -12.37
C ALA A 39 -1.10 -5.04 -12.25
N ASP A 40 -0.24 -4.02 -12.40
CA ASP A 40 1.22 -4.15 -12.28
C ASP A 40 1.73 -3.75 -10.87
N SER A 41 0.88 -3.86 -9.84
CA SER A 41 1.23 -3.54 -8.45
C SER A 41 1.50 -4.81 -7.65
N LEU A 42 2.47 -4.72 -6.74
CA LEU A 42 2.86 -5.80 -5.85
C LEU A 42 2.28 -5.57 -4.46
N CYS A 43 1.83 -6.66 -3.83
CA CYS A 43 1.49 -6.68 -2.43
C CYS A 43 2.67 -7.23 -1.62
N ALA A 44 3.15 -6.45 -0.66
CA ALA A 44 4.21 -6.88 0.24
C ALA A 44 3.73 -6.85 1.69
N VAL A 45 3.85 -7.98 2.38
CA VAL A 45 3.66 -8.06 3.84
C VAL A 45 4.93 -7.53 4.48
N LYS A 46 4.80 -6.53 5.34
CA LYS A 46 5.89 -5.92 6.09
C LYS A 46 5.65 -6.13 7.58
N TYR A 47 6.67 -6.64 8.29
CA TYR A 47 6.69 -6.50 9.74
C TYR A 47 7.02 -5.04 10.10
N SER A 48 5.98 -4.29 10.48
CA SER A 48 6.05 -2.85 10.72
C SER A 48 6.15 -2.51 12.20
N MET A 49 7.07 -1.59 12.52
CA MET A 49 7.16 -0.93 13.84
C MET A 49 6.30 0.33 13.91
N ASP A 50 5.90 0.89 12.77
CA ASP A 50 5.06 2.07 12.63
C ASP A 50 4.17 1.90 11.38
N PRO A 51 3.02 1.21 11.52
CA PRO A 51 2.12 0.93 10.40
C PRO A 51 1.58 2.19 9.73
N LEU A 52 1.40 3.28 10.49
CA LEU A 52 0.88 4.55 9.96
C LEU A 52 1.85 5.14 8.94
N VAL A 53 3.13 5.24 9.28
CA VAL A 53 4.16 5.76 8.37
C VAL A 53 4.28 4.88 7.13
N ASP A 54 4.34 3.56 7.33
CA ASP A 54 4.50 2.60 6.23
C ASP A 54 3.32 2.62 5.25
N LEU A 55 2.09 2.68 5.76
CA LEU A 55 0.89 2.81 4.94
C LEU A 55 0.85 4.16 4.21
N LYS A 56 1.18 5.25 4.90
CA LYS A 56 1.19 6.59 4.31
C LYS A 56 2.18 6.69 3.15
N GLU A 57 3.40 6.19 3.33
CA GLU A 57 4.40 6.18 2.26
C GLU A 57 3.94 5.36 1.07
N SER A 58 3.37 4.17 1.32
CA SER A 58 2.80 3.30 0.30
C SER A 58 1.65 3.99 -0.45
N ILE A 59 0.69 4.61 0.24
CA ILE A 59 -0.43 5.32 -0.39
C ILE A 59 0.07 6.49 -1.27
N ILE A 60 1.01 7.30 -0.76
CA ILE A 60 1.60 8.39 -1.54
C ILE A 60 2.27 7.86 -2.81
N GLU A 61 2.96 6.72 -2.71
CA GLU A 61 3.58 6.09 -3.87
C GLU A 61 2.54 5.67 -4.90
N MET A 62 1.45 5.02 -4.47
CA MET A 62 0.36 4.59 -5.33
C MET A 62 -0.28 5.79 -6.03
N VAL A 63 -0.63 6.85 -5.28
CA VAL A 63 -1.21 8.07 -5.85
C VAL A 63 -0.29 8.73 -6.88
N LYS A 64 1.01 8.83 -6.59
CA LYS A 64 1.96 9.53 -7.48
C LYS A 64 2.36 8.71 -8.71
N ASN A 65 2.47 7.40 -8.60
CA ASN A 65 3.14 6.58 -9.61
C ASN A 65 2.24 5.55 -10.30
N VAL A 66 1.09 5.21 -9.70
CA VAL A 66 0.13 4.24 -10.26
C VAL A 66 -1.04 4.94 -10.94
N GLY A 67 -1.14 6.28 -10.82
CA GLY A 67 -2.03 7.08 -11.65
C GLY A 67 -3.45 7.20 -11.09
N VAL A 68 -3.59 7.21 -9.76
CA VAL A 68 -4.84 7.52 -9.07
C VAL A 68 -5.24 8.96 -9.37
N ARG A 69 -6.35 9.16 -10.09
CA ARG A 69 -6.73 10.49 -10.62
C ARG A 69 -8.16 10.90 -10.31
N ASN A 70 -9.03 9.95 -9.97
CA ASN A 70 -10.44 10.20 -9.63
C ASN A 70 -10.80 9.52 -8.30
N TRP A 71 -12.07 9.61 -7.92
CA TRP A 71 -12.57 9.02 -6.69
C TRP A 71 -12.61 7.49 -6.79
N GLU A 72 -12.96 6.95 -7.95
CA GLU A 72 -13.08 5.51 -8.20
C GLU A 72 -11.74 4.80 -8.00
N ASP A 73 -10.65 5.36 -8.52
CA ASP A 73 -9.28 4.86 -8.30
C ASP A 73 -8.96 4.89 -6.79
N MET A 74 -9.29 5.99 -6.11
CA MET A 74 -9.00 6.13 -4.68
C MET A 74 -9.79 5.13 -3.82
N GLU A 75 -11.06 4.89 -4.16
CA GLU A 75 -11.93 3.90 -3.50
C GLU A 75 -11.39 2.48 -3.68
N GLU A 76 -10.94 2.13 -4.90
CA GLU A 76 -10.32 0.83 -5.18
C GLU A 76 -8.99 0.66 -4.42
N LEU A 77 -8.20 1.73 -4.29
CA LEU A 77 -6.98 1.72 -3.47
C LEU A 77 -7.29 1.46 -2.00
N ILE A 78 -8.30 2.14 -1.43
CA ILE A 78 -8.74 1.93 -0.04
C ILE A 78 -9.24 0.49 0.14
N TYR A 79 -10.05 -0.01 -0.80
CA TYR A 79 -10.54 -1.38 -0.81
C TYR A 79 -9.39 -2.40 -0.72
N CYS A 80 -8.34 -2.23 -1.52
CA CYS A 80 -7.16 -3.10 -1.47
C CYS A 80 -6.53 -3.14 -0.07
N TYR A 81 -6.27 -1.98 0.55
CA TYR A 81 -5.67 -1.94 1.88
C TYR A 81 -6.58 -2.58 2.94
N VAL A 82 -7.89 -2.33 2.89
CA VAL A 82 -8.85 -2.88 3.85
C VAL A 82 -8.95 -4.40 3.74
N VAL A 83 -9.03 -4.95 2.52
CA VAL A 83 -9.15 -6.39 2.29
C VAL A 83 -7.85 -7.13 2.62
N LEU A 84 -6.70 -6.54 2.30
CA LEU A 84 -5.40 -7.19 2.46
C LEU A 84 -4.86 -7.12 3.90
N ASN A 85 -5.46 -6.31 4.77
CA ASN A 85 -4.98 -6.11 6.13
C ASN A 85 -6.01 -6.57 7.18
N SER A 86 -5.51 -7.01 8.34
CA SER A 86 -6.36 -7.31 9.49
C SER A 86 -7.05 -6.05 10.01
N THR A 87 -8.16 -6.24 10.73
CA THR A 87 -8.95 -5.13 11.32
C THR A 87 -8.15 -4.26 12.29
N GLU A 88 -7.09 -4.81 12.89
CA GLU A 88 -6.17 -4.06 13.77
C GLU A 88 -5.43 -2.95 13.02
N ILE A 89 -5.23 -3.12 11.70
CA ILE A 89 -4.53 -2.16 10.85
C ILE A 89 -5.48 -1.09 10.28
N HIS A 90 -6.78 -1.35 10.26
CA HIS A 90 -7.77 -0.47 9.60
C HIS A 90 -7.78 0.95 10.17
N GLY A 91 -7.54 1.12 11.48
CA GLY A 91 -7.39 2.44 12.08
C GLY A 91 -6.24 3.26 11.48
N PHE A 92 -5.09 2.62 11.25
CA PHE A 92 -3.93 3.27 10.63
C PHE A 92 -4.17 3.56 9.14
N ILE A 93 -4.94 2.73 8.44
CA ILE A 93 -5.32 3.00 7.04
C ILE A 93 -6.12 4.31 6.97
N VAL A 94 -7.16 4.45 7.79
CA VAL A 94 -8.00 5.67 7.83
C VAL A 94 -7.14 6.89 8.18
N GLU A 95 -6.31 6.79 9.22
CA GLU A 95 -5.45 7.89 9.63
C GLU A 95 -4.43 8.27 8.56
N ALA A 96 -3.85 7.29 7.86
CA ALA A 96 -2.92 7.54 6.76
C ALA A 96 -3.60 8.36 5.64
N PHE A 97 -4.79 7.96 5.20
CA PHE A 97 -5.56 8.68 4.18
C PHE A 97 -5.95 10.10 4.64
N LEU A 98 -6.48 10.26 5.85
CA LEU A 98 -6.86 11.58 6.39
C LEU A 98 -5.66 12.54 6.51
N SER A 99 -4.48 12.00 6.85
CA SER A 99 -3.26 12.80 6.95
C SER A 99 -2.82 13.40 5.61
N LEU A 100 -3.22 12.80 4.48
CA LEU A 100 -2.94 13.31 3.14
C LEU A 100 -3.82 14.51 2.77
N CYS A 101 -5.03 14.58 3.31
CA CYS A 101 -5.97 15.67 3.09
C CYS A 101 -5.68 16.93 3.92
N SER A 102 -4.84 16.79 4.95
CA SER A 102 -4.50 17.87 5.90
C SER A 102 -3.15 18.54 5.60
N SER A 103 -2.53 18.20 4.47
CA SER A 103 -1.18 18.63 4.06
C SER A 103 -1.20 19.64 2.91
#